data_AF-A0A382HA95-F1
#
_entry.id   AF-A0A382HA95-F1
#
_cell.length_a   1.000
_cell.length_b   1.000
_cell.length_c   1.000
_cell.angle_alpha   90.00
_cell.angle_beta   90.00
_cell.angle_gamma   90.00
#
_symmetry.space_group_name_H-M   'P 1'
#
loop_
_entity.id
_entity.type
_entity.pdbx_description
1 polymer ?
#
loop_
_entity_poly.entity_id
_entity_poly.type
_entity_poly.pdbx_seq_one_letter_code
_entity_poly.pdbx_strand_id
1 'polypeptide(L)'
;DLGSMIPKIYLWNTTHNTRTFVEKLDFRSGIGWGDGGNHRERLGLPGGPQLCITNLCVFDFDSENHRMRVASLHPGVTIGDVQEATGFEVLLPDSEIPATGRPTEDELRILREEVDPTGARLREF
;
A
#
# COMPACT_ATOMS: atom_id res chain seq x y z
N ASP A 1 11.11 -16.08 -3.65
CA ASP A 1 11.29 -14.75 -3.03
C ASP A 1 10.52 -14.72 -1.70
N LEU A 2 10.62 -13.69 -0.86
CA LEU A 2 9.86 -13.64 0.39
C LEU A 2 8.34 -13.63 0.16
N GLY A 3 7.87 -13.07 -0.94
CA GLY A 3 6.46 -12.99 -1.30
C GLY A 3 5.81 -14.35 -1.58
N SER A 4 6.60 -15.39 -1.84
CA SER A 4 6.11 -16.76 -2.03
C SER A 4 6.04 -17.58 -0.73
N MET A 5 6.61 -17.09 0.38
CA MET A 5 6.71 -17.84 1.64
C MET A 5 5.91 -17.20 2.78
N ILE A 6 5.69 -15.88 2.72
CA ILE A 6 5.08 -15.12 3.80
C ILE A 6 3.58 -14.93 3.54
N PRO A 7 2.69 -15.32 4.48
CA PRO A 7 1.25 -15.22 4.29
C PRO A 7 0.70 -13.78 4.42
N LYS A 8 1.41 -12.88 5.11
CA LYS A 8 1.00 -11.49 5.32
C LYS A 8 2.10 -10.55 4.90
N ILE A 9 1.86 -9.80 3.83
CA ILE A 9 2.85 -8.88 3.25
C ILE A 9 2.28 -7.46 3.30
N TYR A 10 3.05 -6.53 3.84
CA TYR A 10 2.74 -5.10 3.79
C TYR A 10 3.75 -4.41 2.91
N LEU A 11 3.28 -3.70 1.90
CA LEU A 11 4.12 -2.95 0.97
C LEU A 11 4.24 -1.51 1.48
N TRP A 12 5.44 -0.95 1.39
CA TRP A 12 5.73 0.43 1.79
C TRP A 12 6.50 1.12 0.66
N ASN A 13 6.06 2.31 0.25
CA ASN A 13 6.80 3.13 -0.69
C ASN A 13 6.54 4.61 -0.49
N THR A 14 7.58 5.39 -0.21
CA THR A 14 7.47 6.85 -0.03
C THR A 14 7.44 7.63 -1.33
N THR A 15 7.72 6.98 -2.47
CA THR A 15 7.71 7.58 -3.81
C THR A 15 6.49 7.11 -4.61
N HIS A 16 5.34 7.71 -4.37
CA HIS A 16 4.12 7.47 -5.14
C HIS A 16 4.10 8.32 -6.41
N ASN A 17 4.39 7.69 -7.55
CA ASN A 17 4.26 8.30 -8.88
C ASN A 17 4.06 7.23 -9.96
N THR A 18 3.77 7.68 -11.18
CA THR A 18 3.46 6.84 -12.34
C THR A 18 4.63 5.98 -12.82
N ARG A 19 5.87 6.23 -12.35
CA ARG A 19 7.04 5.38 -12.63
C ARG A 19 7.16 4.24 -11.63
N THR A 20 6.63 4.40 -10.43
CA THR A 20 6.61 3.39 -9.38
C THR A 20 5.37 2.48 -9.49
N PHE A 21 4.19 3.09 -9.66
CA PHE A 21 2.91 2.40 -9.73
C PHE A 21 2.49 2.25 -11.19
N VAL A 22 3.09 1.28 -11.87
CA VAL A 22 2.87 1.00 -13.30
C VAL A 22 1.83 -0.09 -13.52
N GLU A 23 1.09 -0.03 -14.62
CA GLU A 23 0.11 -1.07 -15.00
C GLU A 23 0.76 -2.45 -15.16
N LYS A 24 1.99 -2.48 -15.71
CA LYS A 24 2.74 -3.71 -15.94
C LYS A 24 4.19 -3.53 -15.52
N LEU A 25 4.65 -4.40 -14.63
CA LEU A 25 6.05 -4.49 -14.23
C LEU A 25 6.89 -5.05 -15.38
N ASP A 26 8.09 -4.51 -15.57
CA ASP A 26 9.09 -5.08 -16.49
C ASP A 26 9.55 -6.47 -16.03
N PHE A 27 9.68 -6.66 -14.71
CA PHE A 27 10.10 -7.90 -14.09
C PHE A 27 9.43 -8.09 -12.72
N ARG A 28 8.90 -9.29 -12.45
CA ARG A 28 8.30 -9.66 -11.16
C ARG A 28 9.37 -10.28 -10.25
N SER A 29 10.11 -9.44 -9.53
CA SER A 29 11.11 -9.91 -8.55
C SER A 29 10.50 -10.54 -7.30
N GLY A 30 9.25 -10.16 -6.97
CA GLY A 30 8.43 -10.79 -5.95
C GLY A 30 6.99 -10.96 -6.41
N ILE A 31 6.33 -12.01 -5.93
CA ILE A 31 4.95 -12.29 -6.30
C ILE A 31 3.97 -11.58 -5.36
N GLY A 32 3.23 -10.60 -5.90
CA GLY A 32 2.04 -10.03 -5.27
C GLY A 32 0.84 -10.98 -5.38
N TRP A 33 -0.33 -10.47 -5.73
CA TRP A 33 -1.50 -11.33 -6.04
C TRP A 33 -1.43 -12.03 -7.41
N GLY A 34 -0.31 -11.89 -8.12
CA GLY A 34 -0.08 -12.54 -9.41
C GLY A 34 -0.94 -11.90 -10.49
N ASP A 35 -1.88 -12.69 -11.02
CA ASP A 35 -2.80 -12.28 -12.09
C ASP A 35 -4.23 -12.12 -11.55
N GLY A 36 -4.36 -12.00 -10.22
CA GLY A 36 -5.64 -11.89 -9.53
C GLY A 36 -6.35 -13.22 -9.30
N GLY A 37 -7.53 -13.13 -8.69
CA GLY A 37 -8.38 -14.28 -8.35
C GLY A 37 -7.61 -15.36 -7.61
N ASN A 38 -7.75 -16.62 -8.02
CA ASN A 38 -7.10 -17.76 -7.37
C ASN A 38 -5.66 -18.04 -7.84
N HIS A 39 -4.95 -17.11 -8.50
CA HIS A 39 -3.61 -17.39 -9.04
C HIS A 39 -2.65 -17.90 -7.97
N ARG A 40 -2.58 -17.25 -6.80
CA ARG A 40 -1.71 -17.69 -5.70
C ARG A 40 -2.09 -19.09 -5.19
N GLU A 41 -3.38 -19.39 -5.07
CA GLU A 41 -3.88 -20.70 -4.66
C GLU A 41 -3.45 -21.81 -5.64
N ARG A 42 -3.60 -21.57 -6.95
CA ARG A 42 -3.16 -22.52 -7.99
C ARG A 42 -1.68 -22.83 -7.94
N LEU A 43 -0.87 -21.89 -7.43
CA LEU A 43 0.57 -22.06 -7.23
C LEU A 43 0.94 -22.63 -5.86
N GLY A 44 -0.04 -22.93 -5.00
CA GLY A 44 0.18 -23.41 -3.63
C GLY A 44 0.81 -22.37 -2.70
N LEU A 45 0.67 -21.07 -3.02
CA LEU A 45 1.29 -20.00 -2.26
C LEU A 45 0.40 -19.58 -1.07
N PRO A 46 0.99 -19.36 0.12
CA PRO A 46 0.23 -18.92 1.28
C PRO A 46 -0.10 -17.42 1.22
N GLY A 47 -1.31 -17.05 1.64
CA GLY A 47 -1.74 -15.67 1.89
C GLY A 47 -1.40 -14.69 0.76
N GLY A 48 -1.04 -13.45 1.08
CA GLY A 48 -0.64 -12.44 0.09
C GLY A 48 -0.50 -11.01 0.64
N PRO A 49 -0.26 -10.02 -0.25
CA PRO A 49 -0.29 -8.61 0.09
C PRO A 49 -1.59 -8.19 0.79
N GLN A 50 -1.45 -7.49 1.91
CA GLN A 50 -2.58 -7.02 2.72
C GLN A 50 -2.85 -5.54 2.47
N LEU A 51 -1.81 -4.71 2.59
CA LEU A 51 -1.88 -3.28 2.31
C LEU A 51 -0.66 -2.82 1.54
N CYS A 52 -0.82 -1.71 0.82
CA CYS A 52 0.27 -0.89 0.31
C CYS A 52 0.14 0.52 0.89
N ILE A 53 1.10 0.93 1.71
CA ILE A 53 1.10 2.24 2.34
C ILE A 53 2.10 3.14 1.60
N THR A 54 1.64 4.34 1.23
CA THR A 54 2.44 5.32 0.48
C THR A 54 2.53 6.65 1.19
N ASN A 55 3.18 7.66 0.58
CA ASN A 55 3.12 9.03 1.07
C ASN A 55 1.77 9.75 0.79
N LEU A 56 0.87 9.15 0.00
CA LEU A 56 -0.43 9.75 -0.37
C LEU A 56 -1.63 9.05 0.29
N CYS A 57 -1.60 7.73 0.35
CA CYS A 57 -2.75 6.91 0.73
C CYS A 57 -2.34 5.52 1.23
N VAL A 58 -3.33 4.83 1.80
CA VAL A 58 -3.28 3.38 2.03
C VAL A 58 -4.14 2.70 0.99
N PHE A 59 -3.58 1.71 0.29
CA PHE A 59 -4.32 0.78 -0.54
C PHE A 59 -4.55 -0.55 0.17
N ASP A 60 -5.73 -1.15 -0.04
CA ASP A 60 -5.99 -2.56 0.16
C ASP A 60 -6.10 -3.29 -1.19
N PHE A 61 -6.53 -4.54 -1.16
CA PHE A 61 -6.77 -5.34 -2.36
C PHE A 61 -8.20 -5.86 -2.34
N ASP A 62 -8.92 -5.68 -3.44
CA ASP A 62 -10.31 -6.13 -3.53
C ASP A 62 -10.41 -7.67 -3.41
N SER A 63 -11.56 -8.15 -2.94
CA SER A 63 -11.75 -9.57 -2.63
C SER A 63 -11.95 -10.47 -3.86
N GLU A 64 -12.31 -9.90 -5.01
CA GLU A 64 -12.66 -10.67 -6.21
C GLU A 64 -11.43 -10.89 -7.09
N ASN A 65 -10.74 -9.81 -7.42
CA ASN A 65 -9.62 -9.81 -8.37
C ASN A 65 -8.29 -9.47 -7.71
N HIS A 66 -8.28 -9.08 -6.44
CA HIS A 66 -7.07 -8.64 -5.73
C HIS A 66 -6.33 -7.50 -6.44
N ARG A 67 -7.07 -6.64 -7.15
CA ARG A 67 -6.59 -5.35 -7.64
C ARG A 67 -6.48 -4.38 -6.48
N MET A 68 -5.53 -3.47 -6.63
CA MET A 68 -5.29 -2.41 -5.65
C MET A 68 -6.49 -1.45 -5.59
N ARG A 69 -6.98 -1.17 -4.39
CA ARG A 69 -8.12 -0.28 -4.11
C ARG A 69 -7.79 0.68 -2.98
N VAL A 70 -8.26 1.92 -3.05
CA VAL A 70 -7.99 2.91 -1.99
C VAL A 70 -8.75 2.54 -0.72
N ALA A 71 -8.02 2.34 0.36
CA ALA A 71 -8.57 2.06 1.68
C ALA A 71 -8.70 3.34 2.52
N SER A 72 -7.75 4.27 2.43
CA SER A 72 -7.85 5.59 3.04
C SER A 72 -6.92 6.61 2.38
N LEU A 73 -7.28 7.89 2.47
CA LEU A 73 -6.44 9.00 2.00
C LEU A 73 -5.77 9.70 3.18
N HIS A 74 -4.48 10.04 3.04
CA HIS A 74 -3.82 10.83 4.08
C HIS A 74 -4.43 12.24 4.18
N PRO A 75 -4.39 12.88 5.36
CA PRO A 75 -4.99 14.20 5.53
C PRO A 75 -4.49 15.22 4.49
N GLY A 76 -5.43 15.81 3.74
CA GLY A 76 -5.13 16.80 2.70
C GLY A 76 -4.90 16.23 1.30
N VAL A 77 -4.86 14.90 1.14
CA VAL A 77 -4.77 14.22 -0.15
C VAL A 77 -6.17 13.95 -0.70
N THR A 78 -6.37 14.21 -1.98
CA THR A 78 -7.60 13.89 -2.71
C THR A 78 -7.44 12.63 -3.53
N ILE A 79 -8.56 12.05 -3.98
CA ILE A 79 -8.52 10.92 -4.90
C ILE A 79 -7.89 11.30 -6.26
N GLY A 80 -8.04 12.57 -6.68
CA GLY A 80 -7.40 13.08 -7.89
C GLY A 80 -5.88 12.99 -7.81
N ASP A 81 -5.30 13.43 -6.68
CA ASP A 81 -3.85 13.38 -6.46
C ASP A 81 -3.31 11.94 -6.56
N VAL A 82 -4.04 10.97 -6.00
CA VAL A 82 -3.68 9.55 -6.06
C VAL A 82 -3.76 9.02 -7.50
N GLN A 83 -4.85 9.33 -8.21
CA GLN A 83 -5.03 8.86 -9.58
C GLN A 83 -4.01 9.47 -10.55
N GLU A 84 -3.66 10.76 -10.39
CA GLU A 84 -2.62 11.42 -11.18
C GLU A 84 -1.23 10.83 -10.93
N ALA A 85 -0.98 10.37 -9.69
CA ALA A 85 0.26 9.70 -9.31
C ALA A 85 0.29 8.19 -9.60
N THR A 86 -0.79 7.59 -10.12
CA THR A 86 -0.89 6.16 -10.38
C THR A 86 -0.97 5.88 -11.89
N GLY A 87 -0.08 5.04 -12.41
CA GLY A 87 0.00 4.69 -13.83
C GLY A 87 -1.04 3.67 -14.30
N PHE A 88 -2.07 3.40 -13.49
CA PHE A 88 -3.20 2.53 -13.78
C PHE A 88 -4.47 3.08 -13.11
N GLU A 89 -5.63 2.53 -13.49
CA GLU A 89 -6.92 2.89 -12.88
C GLU A 89 -6.97 2.48 -11.41
N VAL A 90 -7.19 3.48 -10.54
CA VAL A 90 -7.34 3.31 -9.10
C VAL A 90 -8.76 2.88 -8.77
N LEU A 91 -8.92 1.70 -8.14
CA LEU A 91 -10.22 1.27 -7.67
C LEU A 91 -10.65 2.02 -6.40
N LEU A 92 -11.94 2.29 -6.30
CA LEU A 92 -12.57 2.96 -5.16
C LEU A 92 -13.41 1.95 -4.36
N PRO A 93 -13.57 2.15 -3.04
CA PRO A 93 -14.55 1.40 -2.26
C PRO A 93 -15.97 1.85 -2.62
N ASP A 94 -16.96 1.00 -2.34
CA ASP A 94 -18.38 1.32 -2.54
C ASP A 94 -18.89 2.39 -1.55
N SER A 95 -18.18 2.58 -0.44
CA SER A 95 -18.45 3.59 0.58
C SER A 95 -17.59 4.83 0.39
N GLU A 96 -17.85 5.88 1.17
CA GLU A 96 -16.95 7.01 1.28
C GLU A 96 -15.54 6.56 1.69
N ILE A 97 -14.52 7.16 1.09
CA ILE A 97 -13.12 6.88 1.40
C ILE A 97 -12.77 7.60 2.70
N PRO A 98 -12.42 6.88 3.78
CA PRO A 98 -12.08 7.52 5.03
C PRO A 98 -10.72 8.24 4.93
N ALA A 99 -10.55 9.29 5.73
CA ALA A 99 -9.23 9.84 5.99
C ALA A 99 -8.42 8.86 6.85
N THR A 100 -7.11 8.76 6.61
CA THR A 100 -6.21 7.97 7.47
C THR A 100 -6.21 8.58 8.87
N GLY A 101 -6.42 7.72 9.88
CA GLY A 101 -6.43 8.12 11.28
C GLY A 101 -5.14 8.83 11.67
N ARG A 102 -5.27 9.91 12.44
CA ARG A 102 -4.10 10.58 13.01
C ARG A 102 -3.53 9.75 14.16
N PRO A 103 -2.20 9.69 14.33
CA PRO A 103 -1.60 9.08 15.51
C PRO A 103 -2.12 9.76 16.78
N THR A 104 -2.30 8.96 17.82
CA THR A 104 -2.61 9.42 19.17
C THR A 104 -1.41 10.14 19.80
N GLU A 105 -1.64 10.93 20.85
CA GLU A 105 -0.56 11.61 21.57
C GLU A 105 0.46 10.62 22.16
N ASP A 106 0.01 9.47 22.66
CA ASP A 106 0.89 8.44 23.21
C ASP A 106 1.76 7.80 22.11
N GLU A 107 1.20 7.51 20.93
CA GLU A 107 1.96 7.02 19.79
C GLU A 107 2.98 8.04 19.30
N LEU A 108 2.62 9.33 19.26
CA LEU A 108 3.54 10.41 18.89
C LEU A 108 4.67 10.55 19.90
N ARG A 109 4.37 10.44 21.21
CA ARG A 109 5.37 10.47 22.27
C ARG A 109 6.36 9.32 22.11
N ILE A 110 5.87 8.08 22.00
CA ILE A 110 6.70 6.89 21.80
C ILE A 110 7.57 7.04 20.55
N LEU A 111 6.98 7.47 19.43
CA LEU A 111 7.72 7.66 18.17
C LEU A 111 8.86 8.67 18.33
N ARG A 112 8.59 9.82 18.96
CA ARG A 112 9.52 10.96 19.02
C ARG A 112 10.53 10.87 20.16
N GLU A 113 10.27 10.09 21.20
CA GLU A 113 11.14 10.02 22.38
C GLU A 113 11.85 8.68 22.51
N GLU A 114 11.25 7.58 22.02
CA GLU A 114 11.74 6.22 22.28
C GLU A 114 12.20 5.51 20.99
N VAL A 115 11.37 5.53 19.93
CA VAL A 115 11.62 4.74 18.71
C VAL A 115 12.50 5.48 17.70
N ASP A 116 12.19 6.75 17.41
CA ASP A 116 12.93 7.58 16.46
C ASP A 116 13.21 8.98 17.02
N PRO A 117 14.00 9.08 18.12
CA PRO A 117 14.32 10.35 18.76
C PRO A 117 15.19 11.27 17.91
N THR A 118 15.87 10.72 16.90
CA THR A 118 16.70 11.50 15.98
C THR A 118 15.93 12.01 14.76
N GLY A 119 14.67 11.59 14.58
CA GLY A 119 13.86 11.95 13.43
C GLY A 119 14.38 11.37 12.11
N ALA A 120 15.04 10.21 12.14
CA ALA A 120 15.59 9.54 10.96
C ALA A 120 14.51 9.27 9.91
N ARG A 121 13.26 9.00 10.32
CA ARG A 121 12.13 8.80 9.40
C ARG A 121 11.86 9.98 8.47
N LEU A 122 12.26 11.20 8.86
CA LEU A 122 12.06 12.39 8.03
C LEU A 122 12.93 12.38 6.77
N ARG A 123 13.90 11.47 6.67
CA ARG A 123 14.73 11.28 5.47
C ARG A 123 14.09 10.34 4.45
N GLU A 124 13.02 9.64 4.82
CA GLU A 124 12.33 8.70 3.94
C GLU A 124 11.36 9.42 2.99
N PHE A 125 10.99 10.68 3.28
CA PHE A 125 10.00 11.48 2.55
C PHE A 125 10.61 12.73 1.92
#